data_AF-A0A7S1EMD0-F1
#
_entry.id   AF-A0A7S1EMD0-F1
#
_cell.length_a   1.000
_cell.length_b   1.000
_cell.length_c   1.000
_cell.angle_alpha   90.00
_cell.angle_beta   90.00
_cell.angle_gamma   90.00
#
_symmetry.space_group_name_H-M   'P 1'
#
loop_
_entity.id
_entity.type
_entity.pdbx_description
1 polymer ?
#
loop_
_entity_poly.entity_id
_entity_poly.type
_entity_poly.pdbx_seq_one_letter_code
_entity_poly.pdbx_strand_id
1 'polypeptide(L)'
;VVGAGPLGHKLARALRESQGVICLGYFDDRSRDRLHPAAGEELLGRLSELSDYVRSHGVREVYITLPLGSQPRIVELLEQVQGTTASLFFVPDVFGISIIQGRLQDISGVPVVGICETPFT
;
A
#
# COMPACT_ATOMS: atom_id res chain seq x y z
N VAL A 1 -0.58 5.37 4.14
CA VAL A 1 -0.26 3.97 3.75
C VAL A 1 -1.18 3.04 4.52
N VAL A 2 -1.81 2.07 3.87
CA VAL A 2 -2.68 1.07 4.49
C VAL A 2 -1.90 -0.23 4.70
N GLY A 3 -1.72 -0.60 5.96
CA GLY A 3 -0.82 -1.65 6.42
C GLY A 3 0.43 -1.06 7.07
N ALA A 4 0.54 -1.15 8.39
CA ALA A 4 1.70 -0.70 9.18
C ALA A 4 2.69 -1.86 9.46
N GLY A 5 2.80 -2.81 8.51
CA GLY A 5 3.79 -3.90 8.55
C GLY A 5 5.15 -3.51 7.94
N PRO A 6 6.09 -4.47 7.82
CA PRO A 6 7.40 -4.23 7.22
C PRO A 6 7.34 -3.65 5.79
N LEU A 7 6.44 -4.16 4.94
CA LEU A 7 6.24 -3.63 3.57
C LEU A 7 5.76 -2.17 3.59
N GLY A 8 4.74 -1.87 4.38
CA GLY A 8 4.24 -0.50 4.56
C GLY A 8 5.31 0.45 5.04
N HIS A 9 6.11 0.04 6.03
CA HIS A 9 7.22 0.85 6.53
C HIS A 9 8.30 1.11 5.45
N LYS A 10 8.68 0.06 4.70
CA LYS A 10 9.64 0.17 3.59
C LYS A 10 9.13 1.14 2.51
N LEU A 11 7.86 1.01 2.13
CA LEU A 11 7.22 1.90 1.15
C LEU A 11 7.20 3.35 1.63
N ALA A 12 6.74 3.58 2.87
CA ALA A 12 6.68 4.94 3.42
C ALA A 12 8.05 5.61 3.49
N ARG A 13 9.12 4.85 3.79
CA ARG A 13 10.49 5.35 3.71
C ARG A 13 10.86 5.78 2.29
N ALA A 14 10.62 4.93 1.29
CA ALA A 14 10.90 5.26 -0.10
C ALA A 14 10.09 6.48 -0.59
N LEU A 15 8.82 6.60 -0.18
CA LEU A 15 7.98 7.77 -0.48
C LEU A 15 8.55 9.05 0.13
N ARG A 16 9.04 9.01 1.38
CA ARG A 16 9.64 10.17 2.07
C ARG A 16 10.97 10.62 1.46
N GLU A 17 11.68 9.70 0.83
CA GLU A 17 12.92 9.99 0.09
C GLU A 17 12.63 10.64 -1.28
N SER A 18 11.38 10.55 -1.78
CA SER A 18 10.95 11.17 -3.02
C SER A 18 10.60 12.66 -2.84
N GLN A 19 11.04 13.51 -3.77
CA GLN A 19 10.73 14.94 -3.72
C GLN A 19 9.24 15.22 -3.96
N GLY A 20 8.67 16.12 -3.16
CA GLY A 20 7.28 16.56 -3.31
C GLY A 20 6.24 15.60 -2.72
N VAL A 21 6.64 14.51 -2.07
CA VAL A 21 5.74 13.57 -1.41
C VAL A 21 5.76 13.76 0.10
N ILE A 22 4.58 13.86 0.71
CA ILE A 22 4.41 13.94 2.16
C ILE A 22 3.62 12.72 2.62
N CYS A 23 4.30 11.79 3.29
CA CYS A 23 3.65 10.61 3.86
C CYS A 23 2.98 10.96 5.20
N LEU A 24 1.65 11.09 5.21
CA LEU A 24 0.87 11.51 6.38
C LEU A 24 0.85 10.50 7.53
N GLY A 25 0.96 9.20 7.24
CA GLY A 25 0.94 8.15 8.26
C GLY A 25 0.32 6.84 7.78
N TYR A 26 -0.05 5.98 8.74
CA TYR A 26 -0.51 4.62 8.49
C TYR A 26 -1.94 4.37 8.96
N PHE A 27 -2.61 3.41 8.32
CA PHE A 27 -3.87 2.83 8.76
C PHE A 27 -3.73 1.31 8.86
N ASP A 28 -4.13 0.70 9.97
CA ASP A 28 -4.05 -0.75 10.21
C ASP A 28 -5.02 -1.15 11.32
N ASP A 29 -5.69 -2.30 11.19
CA ASP A 29 -6.63 -2.82 12.20
C ASP A 29 -5.94 -3.70 13.26
N ARG A 30 -4.69 -4.09 13.03
CA ARG A 30 -3.95 -4.95 13.96
C ARG A 30 -3.53 -4.16 15.20
N SER A 31 -3.37 -4.89 16.30
CA SER A 31 -2.82 -4.35 17.54
C SER A 31 -1.37 -3.89 17.36
N ARG A 32 -0.96 -2.86 18.12
CA ARG A 32 0.35 -2.18 17.98
C ARG A 32 1.55 -3.13 18.09
N ASP A 33 1.45 -4.18 18.89
CA ASP A 33 2.47 -5.23 19.05
C ASP A 33 2.73 -6.05 17.77
N ARG A 34 1.80 -6.04 16.81
CA ARG A 34 1.93 -6.73 15.52
C ARG A 34 2.38 -5.82 14.38
N LEU A 35 2.59 -4.53 14.67
CA LEU A 35 2.99 -3.53 13.68
C LEU A 35 4.52 -3.40 13.67
N HIS A 36 5.05 -2.83 12.59
CA HIS A 36 6.43 -2.37 12.60
C HIS A 36 6.55 -1.23 13.63
N PRO A 37 7.52 -1.24 14.57
CA PRO A 37 7.58 -0.28 15.68
C PRO A 37 7.47 1.18 15.23
N ALA A 38 8.29 1.59 14.27
CA ALA A 38 8.27 2.95 13.73
C ALA A 38 6.96 3.31 12.98
N ALA A 39 6.29 2.33 12.37
CA ALA A 39 5.02 2.58 11.68
C ALA A 39 3.85 2.65 12.67
N GLY A 40 3.91 1.90 13.78
CA GLY A 40 2.91 1.93 14.85
C GLY A 40 2.84 3.27 15.58
N GLU A 41 3.96 3.98 15.70
CA GLU A 41 4.00 5.35 16.26
C GLU A 41 3.29 6.38 15.37
N GLU A 42 3.23 6.13 14.06
CA GLU A 42 2.63 7.01 13.06
C GLU A 42 1.25 6.50 12.58
N LEU A 43 0.58 5.69 13.40
CA LEU A 43 -0.75 5.16 13.12
C LEU A 43 -1.81 6.25 13.30
N LEU A 44 -2.54 6.55 12.23
CA LEU A 44 -3.60 7.57 12.18
C LEU A 44 -4.97 7.01 12.56
N GLY A 45 -5.18 5.70 12.39
CA GLY A 45 -6.46 5.06 12.71
C GLY A 45 -6.59 3.66 12.12
N ARG A 46 -7.81 3.13 12.22
CA ARG A 46 -8.25 1.86 11.65
C ARG A 46 -8.72 2.03 10.21
N LEU A 47 -8.85 0.92 9.47
CA LEU A 47 -9.25 0.98 8.07
C LEU A 47 -10.62 1.62 7.85
N SER A 48 -11.55 1.41 8.79
CA SER A 48 -12.88 2.03 8.77
C SER A 48 -12.87 3.56 8.82
N GLU A 49 -11.80 4.17 9.34
CA GLU A 49 -11.66 5.62 9.50
C GLU A 49 -10.98 6.27 8.28
N LEU A 50 -10.44 5.45 7.37
CA LEU A 50 -9.63 5.92 6.24
C LEU A 50 -10.41 6.87 5.31
N SER A 51 -11.65 6.50 4.95
CA SER A 51 -12.45 7.26 4.00
C SER A 51 -12.74 8.69 4.48
N ASP A 52 -13.06 8.84 5.77
CA ASP A 52 -13.29 10.15 6.39
C ASP A 52 -11.99 10.96 6.51
N TYR A 53 -10.89 10.30 6.86
CA TYR A 53 -9.58 10.95 6.91
C TYR A 53 -9.16 11.46 5.53
N VAL A 54 -9.33 10.65 4.48
CA VAL A 54 -9.02 11.01 3.10
C VAL A 54 -9.77 12.28 2.67
N ARG A 55 -11.08 12.35 2.94
CA ARG A 55 -11.90 13.52 2.63
C ARG A 55 -11.47 14.76 3.40
N SER A 56 -11.28 14.64 4.70
CA SER A 56 -10.98 15.77 5.59
C SER A 56 -9.59 16.36 5.38
N HIS A 57 -8.61 15.54 4.98
CA HIS A 57 -7.22 15.96 4.82
C HIS A 57 -6.79 16.13 3.35
N GLY A 58 -7.70 15.96 2.40
CA GLY A 58 -7.40 16.11 0.97
C GLY A 58 -6.34 15.11 0.49
N VAL A 59 -6.37 13.88 0.97
CA VAL A 59 -5.38 12.86 0.63
C VAL A 59 -5.47 12.50 -0.84
N ARG A 60 -4.35 12.60 -1.56
CA ARG A 60 -4.28 12.37 -3.01
C ARG A 60 -4.02 10.91 -3.38
N GLU A 61 -3.30 10.19 -2.54
CA GLU A 61 -2.82 8.84 -2.85
C GLU A 61 -2.91 7.94 -1.62
N VAL A 62 -3.47 6.75 -1.81
CA VAL A 62 -3.55 5.70 -0.79
C VAL A 62 -2.86 4.46 -1.34
N TYR A 63 -1.79 4.05 -0.66
CA TYR A 63 -1.07 2.82 -0.97
C TYR A 63 -1.51 1.69 -0.05
N ILE A 64 -1.92 0.56 -0.62
CA ILE A 64 -2.40 -0.63 0.08
C ILE A 64 -1.29 -1.68 0.08
N THR A 65 -0.77 -2.02 1.26
CA THR A 65 0.28 -3.02 1.45
C THR A 65 -0.20 -4.23 2.25
N LEU A 66 -1.51 -4.50 2.21
CA LEU A 66 -2.08 -5.67 2.87
C LEU A 66 -1.76 -6.93 2.06
N PRO A 67 -1.51 -8.08 2.72
CA PRO A 67 -1.30 -9.34 2.02
C PRO A 67 -2.46 -9.64 1.06
N LEU A 68 -2.17 -10.19 -0.12
CA LEU A 68 -3.20 -10.55 -1.13
C LEU A 68 -4.27 -11.51 -0.57
N GLY A 69 -3.90 -12.37 0.37
CA GLY A 69 -4.83 -13.24 1.11
C GLY A 69 -5.81 -12.49 2.03
N SER A 70 -5.73 -11.17 2.13
CA SER A 70 -6.63 -10.33 2.94
C SER A 70 -7.92 -9.97 2.21
N GLN A 71 -8.31 -10.68 1.15
CA GLN A 71 -9.70 -10.67 0.69
C GLN A 71 -10.55 -11.31 1.80
N PRO A 72 -11.65 -10.69 2.26
CA PRO A 72 -12.47 -9.63 1.64
C PRO A 72 -12.11 -8.17 1.99
N ARG A 73 -11.22 -7.94 2.96
CA ARG A 73 -10.90 -6.60 3.50
C ARG A 73 -10.39 -5.61 2.45
N ILE A 74 -9.60 -6.07 1.48
CA ILE A 74 -9.12 -5.20 0.39
C ILE A 74 -10.30 -4.69 -0.45
N VAL A 75 -11.28 -5.54 -0.75
CA VAL A 75 -12.45 -5.15 -1.57
C VAL A 75 -13.27 -4.09 -0.83
N GLU A 76 -13.56 -4.33 0.46
CA GLU A 76 -14.28 -3.36 1.30
C GLU A 76 -13.55 -2.01 1.38
N LEU A 77 -12.22 -2.03 1.50
CA LEU A 77 -11.41 -0.82 1.49
C LEU A 77 -11.49 -0.06 0.16
N LEU A 78 -11.45 -0.78 -0.96
CA LEU A 78 -11.59 -0.17 -2.29
C LEU A 78 -12.97 0.51 -2.40
N GLU A 79 -14.05 -0.17 -2.01
CA GLU A 79 -15.40 0.39 -2.01
C GLU A 79 -15.52 1.63 -1.11
N GLN A 80 -14.93 1.60 0.08
CA GLN A 80 -14.95 2.73 1.02
C GLN A 80 -14.22 3.97 0.49
N VAL A 81 -13.14 3.80 -0.27
CA VAL A 81 -12.31 4.92 -0.76
C VAL A 81 -12.70 5.37 -2.18
N GLN A 82 -13.42 4.55 -2.95
CA GLN A 82 -13.94 4.90 -4.29
C GLN A 82 -14.77 6.19 -4.33
N GLY A 83 -15.44 6.56 -3.23
CA GLY A 83 -16.19 7.81 -3.10
C GLY A 83 -15.33 9.05 -2.84
N THR A 84 -14.01 8.98 -2.97
CA THR A 84 -13.06 10.07 -2.70
C THR A 84 -12.26 10.45 -3.95
N THR A 85 -11.48 11.52 -3.87
CA THR A 85 -10.56 11.94 -4.95
C THR A 85 -9.19 11.24 -4.90
N ALA A 86 -9.00 10.30 -3.97
CA ALA A 86 -7.71 9.65 -3.80
C ALA A 86 -7.48 8.57 -4.86
N SER A 87 -6.31 8.58 -5.48
CA SER A 87 -5.82 7.46 -6.29
C SER A 87 -5.43 6.29 -5.37
N LEU A 88 -5.88 5.09 -5.73
CA LEU A 88 -5.59 3.86 -4.99
C LEU A 88 -4.49 3.07 -5.69
N PHE A 89 -3.45 2.69 -4.94
CA PHE A 89 -2.34 1.89 -5.44
C PHE A 89 -2.20 0.63 -4.60
N PHE A 90 -2.29 -0.54 -5.22
CA PHE A 90 -1.97 -1.79 -4.55
C PHE A 90 -0.48 -2.10 -4.70
N VAL A 91 0.18 -2.37 -3.58
CA VAL A 91 1.60 -2.73 -3.54
C VAL A 91 1.69 -4.22 -3.23
N PRO A 92 1.98 -5.06 -4.24
CA PRO A 92 2.02 -6.50 -4.05
C PRO A 92 3.14 -6.88 -3.08
N ASP A 93 2.79 -7.73 -2.13
CA ASP A 93 3.74 -8.33 -1.20
C ASP A 93 4.51 -9.45 -1.92
N VAL A 94 5.59 -9.06 -2.59
CA VAL A 94 6.56 -9.96 -3.24
C VAL A 94 7.73 -10.30 -2.30
N PHE A 95 7.54 -10.16 -0.98
CA PHE A 95 8.61 -10.47 -0.03
C PHE A 95 9.03 -11.93 -0.13
N GLY A 96 10.34 -12.17 -0.07
CA GLY A 96 10.93 -13.50 -0.24
C GLY A 96 11.32 -13.84 -1.68
N ILE A 97 10.98 -12.99 -2.66
CA ILE A 97 11.40 -13.15 -4.05
C ILE A 97 12.33 -11.98 -4.41
N SER A 98 13.57 -12.31 -4.79
CA SER A 98 14.50 -11.34 -5.36
C SER A 98 14.07 -11.01 -6.78
N ILE A 99 13.52 -9.82 -6.97
CA ILE A 99 13.15 -9.31 -8.29
C ILE A 99 14.36 -8.58 -8.88
N ILE A 100 14.91 -9.12 -9.97
CA ILE A 100 16.12 -8.59 -10.61
C ILE A 100 15.77 -7.46 -11.60
N GLN A 101 14.65 -7.61 -12.31
CA GLN A 101 14.13 -6.64 -13.30
C GLN A 101 12.59 -6.60 -13.25
N GLY A 102 12.06 -6.10 -12.14
CA GLY A 102 10.62 -6.10 -11.88
C GLY A 102 9.84 -5.22 -12.84
N ARG A 103 8.93 -5.80 -13.60
CA ARG A 103 7.90 -5.07 -14.32
C ARG A 103 6.52 -5.59 -13.96
N LEU A 104 5.61 -4.67 -13.70
CA LEU A 104 4.19 -4.97 -13.68
C LEU A 104 3.68 -4.84 -15.11
N GLN A 105 3.11 -5.91 -15.65
CA GLN A 105 2.53 -5.97 -16.97
C GLN A 105 1.04 -6.31 -16.86
N ASP A 106 0.23 -5.79 -17.78
CA ASP A 106 -1.16 -6.22 -17.95
C ASP A 106 -1.26 -7.18 -19.13
N ILE A 107 -1.76 -8.40 -18.89
CA ILE A 107 -2.05 -9.38 -19.93
C ILE A 107 -3.56 -9.60 -19.95
N SER A 108 -4.27 -8.86 -20.80
CA SER A 108 -5.74 -8.96 -20.93
C SER A 108 -6.48 -8.77 -19.60
N GLY A 109 -6.06 -7.80 -18.79
CA GLY A 109 -6.64 -7.54 -17.47
C GLY A 109 -6.06 -8.37 -16.33
N VAL A 110 -5.07 -9.23 -16.60
CA VAL A 110 -4.36 -10.00 -15.58
C VAL A 110 -3.03 -9.31 -15.24
N PRO A 111 -2.83 -8.85 -13.99
CA PRO A 111 -1.55 -8.26 -13.58
C PRO A 111 -0.49 -9.35 -13.43
N VAL A 112 0.61 -9.23 -14.17
CA VAL A 112 1.76 -10.15 -14.13
C VAL A 112 2.99 -9.40 -13.66
N VAL A 113 3.72 -9.97 -12.70
CA VAL A 113 4.99 -9.41 -12.20
C VAL A 113 6.15 -10.22 -12.76
N GLY A 114 6.99 -9.58 -13.58
CA GLY A 114 8.26 -10.15 -14.04
C GLY A 114 9.25 -10.29 -12.87
N ILE A 115 9.83 -11.47 -12.68
CA ILE A 115 10.81 -11.74 -11.59
C ILE A 115 12.25 -11.64 -12.12
N CYS A 116 12.52 -12.32 -13.23
CA CYS A 116 13.80 -12.32 -13.93
C CYS A 116 13.49 -12.27 -15.44
N GLU A 117 13.55 -11.08 -16.01
CA GLU A 117 13.45 -10.91 -17.46
C GLU A 117 14.86 -11.11 -18.04
N THR A 118 14.98 -11.80 -19.18
CA THR A 118 16.23 -11.78 -19.95
C THR A 118 16.16 -10.63 -20.94
N PRO A 119 17.23 -9.82 -21.09
CA PRO A 119 17.21 -8.60 -21.91
C PRO A 119 17.23 -8.85 -23.44
N PHE A 120 16.69 -9.99 -23.90
CA PHE A 120 16.71 -10.39 -25.30
C PHE A 120 15.30 -10.78 -25.79
N THR A 121 14.58 -9.82 -26.37
CA THR A 121 13.99 -9.89 -27.72
C THR A 121 13.63 -8.49 -28.20
#